data_AF-A0A9D4J4T8-F1
#
_entry.id   AF-A0A9D4J4T8-F1
#
_cell.length_a   1.000
_cell.length_b   1.000
_cell.length_c   1.000
_cell.angle_alpha   90.00
_cell.angle_beta   90.00
_cell.angle_gamma   90.00
#
_symmetry.space_group_name_H-M   'P 1'
#
loop_
_entity.id
_entity.type
_entity.pdbx_description
1 polymer ?
#
loop_
_entity_poly.entity_id
_entity_poly.type
_entity_poly.pdbx_seq_one_letter_code
_entity_poly.pdbx_strand_id
1 'polypeptide(L)'
;MHEIIKTFKRSKTDLESTAHSFNSIFREKTDLESTVHSFNSIFREKTDLESTAHSFNSIFREKTDLESTAHSFNSIFREKTDLESTAHSFNSIFREKTDLESTAHSFNSIFREKTDLESSAHSFNSIFREKTDLESTAHSFNSIFREKTDLESTAHSFNSIFREKTDLESTSHSFNSIFREKTDLESTAHSFNSIFREKTDLESTAHSFNSIFREKTDLESTAHSFNSIFREKDS
;
A
#
# COMPACT_ATOMS: atom_id res chain seq x y z
N MET A 1 21.02 -19.99 26.08
CA MET A 1 19.91 -19.84 27.05
C MET A 1 18.91 -18.92 26.37
N HIS A 2 17.78 -19.44 25.87
CA HIS A 2 16.78 -18.64 25.15
C HIS A 2 15.78 -18.08 26.17
N GLU A 3 15.89 -16.79 26.48
CA GLU A 3 14.94 -16.12 27.35
C GLU A 3 13.62 -15.89 26.58
N ILE A 4 12.51 -16.39 27.13
CA ILE A 4 11.16 -16.16 26.61
C ILE A 4 10.47 -15.21 27.58
N ILE A 5 10.25 -13.97 27.16
CA ILE A 5 9.52 -13.01 27.96
C ILE A 5 8.02 -13.20 27.68
N LYS A 6 7.31 -13.76 28.67
CA LYS A 6 5.84 -13.77 28.74
C LYS A 6 5.42 -12.79 29.82
N THR A 7 4.96 -11.61 29.43
CA THR A 7 4.55 -10.58 30.38
C THR A 7 3.08 -10.21 30.19
N PHE A 8 2.32 -10.34 31.28
CA PHE A 8 0.96 -9.80 31.40
C PHE A 8 1.07 -8.52 32.26
N LYS A 9 1.52 -7.42 31.66
CA LYS A 9 1.80 -6.17 32.41
C LYS A 9 0.62 -5.19 32.32
N ARG A 10 0.42 -4.46 33.43
CA ARG A 10 -0.78 -3.66 33.76
C ARG A 10 -0.44 -2.19 34.05
N SER A 11 0.63 -1.62 33.51
CA SER A 11 0.86 -0.17 33.63
C SER A 11 1.76 0.36 32.52
N LYS A 12 1.70 1.68 32.29
CA LYS A 12 2.69 2.46 31.52
C LYS A 12 4.10 1.97 31.84
N THR A 13 4.75 1.37 30.85
CA THR A 13 6.06 0.75 30.98
C THR A 13 6.90 1.29 29.85
N ASP A 14 8.02 1.89 30.20
CA ASP A 14 9.19 1.96 29.33
C ASP A 14 9.88 0.61 29.52
N LEU A 15 10.01 -0.16 28.45
CA LEU A 15 10.57 -1.50 28.49
C LEU A 15 11.56 -1.65 27.35
N GLU A 16 12.80 -1.98 27.69
CA GLU A 16 13.78 -2.50 26.74
C GLU A 16 13.79 -4.03 26.85
N SER A 17 13.78 -4.74 25.74
CA SER A 17 13.87 -6.21 25.76
C SER A 17 14.75 -6.79 24.66
N THR A 18 15.70 -7.63 25.10
CA THR A 18 16.50 -8.49 24.23
C THR A 18 16.19 -9.94 24.56
N ALA A 19 15.35 -10.57 23.75
CA ALA A 19 14.82 -11.91 24.03
C ALA A 19 14.73 -12.75 22.75
N HIS A 20 14.72 -14.08 22.89
CA HIS A 20 14.47 -14.93 21.73
C HIS A 20 13.02 -14.79 21.27
N SER A 21 12.07 -14.73 22.22
CA SER A 21 10.68 -14.46 21.87
C SER A 21 10.03 -13.56 22.90
N PHE A 22 9.18 -12.66 22.40
CA PHE A 22 8.43 -11.70 23.17
C PHE A 22 6.94 -11.91 22.90
N ASN A 23 6.20 -12.33 23.94
CA ASN A 23 4.76 -12.58 23.83
C ASN A 23 4.02 -11.81 24.93
N SER A 24 3.30 -10.76 24.55
CA SER A 24 2.71 -9.85 25.54
C SER A 24 1.31 -9.35 25.13
N ILE A 25 0.50 -9.00 26.12
CA ILE A 25 -0.76 -8.28 25.92
C ILE A 25 -0.70 -7.01 26.75
N PHE A 26 -0.69 -5.88 26.08
CA PHE A 26 -0.69 -4.55 26.70
C PHE A 26 -2.10 -3.99 26.72
N ARG A 27 -2.57 -3.65 27.92
CA ARG A 27 -3.91 -3.10 28.16
C ARG A 27 -3.92 -1.59 28.36
N GLU A 28 -2.75 -0.98 28.47
CA GLU A 28 -2.57 0.45 28.73
C GLU A 28 -1.59 1.05 27.72
N LYS A 29 -1.43 2.38 27.79
CA LYS A 29 -0.45 3.09 26.97
C LYS A 29 0.93 2.46 27.17
N THR A 30 1.60 2.14 26.07
CA THR A 30 2.90 1.46 26.08
C THR A 30 3.93 2.26 25.30
N ASP A 31 5.16 2.24 25.81
CA ASP A 31 6.38 2.74 25.18
C ASP A 31 7.41 1.60 25.24
N LEU A 32 7.86 1.09 24.10
CA LEU A 32 8.60 -0.17 24.06
C LEU A 32 9.69 -0.13 22.99
N GLU A 33 10.90 -0.49 23.39
CA GLU A 33 12.00 -0.79 22.49
C GLU A 33 12.35 -2.28 22.59
N SER A 34 12.48 -2.96 21.46
CA SER A 34 12.77 -4.40 21.49
C SER A 34 13.63 -4.89 20.34
N THR A 35 14.60 -5.74 20.67
CA THR A 35 15.38 -6.51 19.69
C THR A 35 15.19 -8.00 19.97
N VAL A 36 14.37 -8.66 19.16
CA VAL A 36 13.94 -10.04 19.44
C VAL A 36 13.96 -10.91 18.20
N HIS A 37 13.97 -12.24 18.35
CA HIS A 37 13.80 -13.10 17.18
C HIS A 37 12.31 -13.16 16.76
N SER A 38 11.39 -13.37 17.72
CA SER A 38 9.95 -13.37 17.45
C SER A 38 9.22 -12.41 18.38
N PHE A 39 8.47 -11.48 17.79
CA PHE A 39 7.62 -10.52 18.49
C PHE A 39 6.15 -10.84 18.22
N ASN A 40 5.39 -11.24 19.24
CA ASN A 40 3.95 -11.45 19.11
C ASN A 40 3.19 -10.70 20.21
N SER A 41 2.53 -9.60 19.85
CA SER A 41 1.90 -8.75 20.87
C SER A 41 0.51 -8.26 20.48
N ILE A 42 -0.30 -7.97 21.49
CA ILE A 42 -1.58 -7.28 21.33
C ILE A 42 -1.55 -6.00 22.15
N PHE A 43 -1.74 -4.87 21.49
CA PHE A 43 -1.83 -3.56 22.10
C PHE A 43 -3.28 -3.06 22.04
N ARG A 44 -3.85 -2.76 23.21
CA ARG A 44 -5.24 -2.33 23.33
C ARG A 44 -5.44 -0.83 23.36
N GLU A 45 -4.39 -0.08 23.66
CA GLU A 45 -4.39 1.36 23.88
C GLU A 45 -3.28 1.99 23.04
N LYS A 46 -3.05 3.30 23.21
CA LYS A 46 -1.99 4.01 22.48
C LYS A 46 -0.64 3.32 22.64
N THR A 47 0.06 3.10 21.52
CA THR A 47 1.40 2.51 21.51
C THR A 47 2.39 3.42 20.82
N ASP A 48 3.59 3.45 21.40
CA ASP A 48 4.84 3.95 20.84
C ASP A 48 5.80 2.75 20.87
N LEU A 49 6.33 2.32 19.73
CA LEU A 49 7.09 1.09 19.62
C LEU A 49 8.20 1.20 18.58
N GLU A 50 9.42 0.93 19.02
CA GLU A 50 10.55 0.66 18.15
C GLU A 50 10.93 -0.82 18.25
N SER A 51 11.05 -1.49 17.12
CA SER A 51 11.35 -2.93 17.14
C SER A 51 12.21 -3.42 16.00
N THR A 52 13.22 -4.22 16.35
CA THR A 52 13.94 -5.08 15.41
C THR A 52 13.57 -6.53 15.68
N ALA A 53 12.95 -7.19 14.71
CA ALA A 53 12.50 -8.57 14.86
C ALA A 53 12.79 -9.46 13.65
N HIS A 54 13.09 -10.74 13.82
CA HIS A 54 13.05 -11.64 12.65
C HIS A 54 11.61 -11.85 12.19
N SER A 55 10.68 -12.05 13.13
CA SER A 55 9.25 -12.12 12.84
C SER A 55 8.46 -11.22 13.77
N PHE A 56 7.70 -10.29 13.20
CA PHE A 56 6.85 -9.35 13.91
C PHE A 56 5.38 -9.64 13.60
N ASN A 57 4.61 -10.05 14.61
CA ASN A 57 3.19 -10.31 14.49
C ASN A 57 2.40 -9.55 15.56
N SER A 58 1.71 -8.48 15.19
CA SER A 58 1.05 -7.63 16.19
C SER A 58 -0.37 -7.22 15.82
N ILE A 59 -1.17 -6.98 16.86
CA ILE A 59 -2.50 -6.39 16.71
C ILE A 59 -2.53 -5.11 17.52
N PHE A 60 -2.77 -4.00 16.83
CA PHE A 60 -2.93 -2.68 17.43
C PHE A 60 -4.39 -2.25 17.33
N ARG A 61 -5.01 -1.97 18.48
CA ARG A 61 -6.44 -1.63 18.54
C ARG A 61 -6.72 -0.15 18.49
N GLU A 62 -5.78 0.68 18.88
CA GLU A 62 -5.92 2.13 19.05
C GLU A 62 -4.77 2.83 18.32
N LYS A 63 -4.55 4.12 18.64
CA LYS A 63 -3.49 4.91 18.02
C LYS A 63 -2.10 4.26 18.17
N THR A 64 -1.40 4.08 17.06
CA THR A 64 -0.04 3.52 17.05
C THR A 64 0.93 4.45 16.36
N ASP A 65 2.11 4.53 16.94
CA ASP A 65 3.34 5.08 16.40
C ASP A 65 4.34 3.92 16.42
N LEU A 66 4.85 3.51 15.25
CA LEU A 66 5.65 2.29 15.12
C LEU A 66 6.78 2.46 14.12
N GLU A 67 7.99 2.25 14.60
CA GLU A 67 9.17 2.05 13.78
C GLU A 67 9.60 0.58 13.85
N SER A 68 9.76 -0.08 12.71
CA SER A 68 10.11 -1.50 12.72
C SER A 68 11.03 -1.94 11.59
N THR A 69 12.03 -2.74 11.96
CA THR A 69 12.81 -3.54 11.01
C THR A 69 12.49 -5.01 11.23
N ALA A 70 11.95 -5.68 10.21
CA ALA A 70 11.62 -7.10 10.33
C ALA A 70 11.90 -7.95 9.09
N HIS A 71 12.25 -9.23 9.26
CA HIS A 71 12.28 -10.11 8.10
C HIS A 71 10.84 -10.40 7.61
N SER A 72 9.94 -10.74 8.53
CA SER A 72 8.51 -10.83 8.25
C SER A 72 7.72 -9.93 9.19
N PHE A 73 6.93 -9.04 8.62
CA PHE A 73 6.05 -8.13 9.33
C PHE A 73 4.59 -8.46 9.01
N ASN A 74 3.82 -8.91 10.00
CA ASN A 74 2.40 -9.21 9.84
C ASN A 74 1.57 -8.51 10.92
N SER A 75 0.86 -7.45 10.56
CA SER A 75 0.16 -6.65 11.57
C SER A 75 -1.27 -6.30 11.19
N ILE A 76 -2.10 -6.10 12.21
CA ILE A 76 -3.46 -5.58 12.06
C ILE A 76 -3.57 -4.29 12.86
N PHE A 77 -3.89 -3.20 12.17
CA PHE A 77 -4.13 -1.89 12.75
C PHE A 77 -5.61 -1.54 12.62
N ARG A 78 -6.24 -1.23 13.76
CA ARG A 78 -7.68 -0.96 13.81
C ARG A 78 -8.06 0.50 13.72
N GLU A 79 -7.21 1.39 14.20
CA GLU A 79 -7.49 2.82 14.34
C GLU A 79 -6.37 3.61 13.63
N LYS A 80 -6.04 4.80 14.13
CA LYS A 80 -5.01 5.65 13.54
C LYS A 80 -3.60 5.03 13.67
N THR A 81 -2.91 4.87 12.56
CA THR A 81 -1.51 4.42 12.52
C THR A 81 -0.61 5.47 11.88
N ASP A 82 0.56 5.62 12.49
CA ASP A 82 1.78 6.19 11.93
C ASP A 82 2.82 5.06 11.95
N LEU A 83 3.37 4.70 10.79
CA LEU A 83 4.22 3.51 10.66
C LEU A 83 5.36 3.74 9.68
N GLU A 84 6.58 3.57 10.16
CA GLU A 84 7.77 3.42 9.34
C GLU A 84 8.26 1.97 9.43
N SER A 85 8.46 1.31 8.28
CA SER A 85 8.90 -0.08 8.29
C SER A 85 9.85 -0.47 7.17
N THR A 86 10.88 -1.23 7.54
CA THR A 86 11.72 -1.96 6.59
C THR A 86 11.48 -3.45 6.78
N ALA A 87 10.99 -4.14 5.73
CA ALA A 87 10.75 -5.58 5.83
C ALA A 87 11.11 -6.40 4.59
N HIS A 88 11.47 -7.68 4.75
CA HIS A 88 11.55 -8.54 3.58
C HIS A 88 10.14 -8.88 3.06
N SER A 89 9.24 -9.29 3.96
CA SER A 89 7.82 -9.47 3.66
C SER A 89 6.97 -8.62 4.60
N PHE A 90 6.15 -7.75 4.03
CA PHE A 90 5.21 -6.88 4.74
C PHE A 90 3.78 -7.30 4.40
N ASN A 91 3.03 -7.78 5.38
CA ASN A 91 1.62 -8.16 5.21
C ASN A 91 0.74 -7.51 6.27
N SER A 92 -0.01 -6.48 5.91
CA SER A 92 -0.77 -5.72 6.92
C SER A 92 -2.20 -5.42 6.52
N ILE A 93 -3.05 -5.27 7.54
CA ILE A 93 -4.43 -4.82 7.38
C ILE A 93 -4.62 -3.54 8.17
N PHE A 94 -5.00 -2.47 7.48
CA PHE A 94 -5.29 -1.17 8.05
C PHE A 94 -6.78 -0.88 7.91
N ARG A 95 -7.44 -0.60 9.03
CA ARG A 95 -8.90 -0.41 9.06
C ARG A 95 -9.36 1.03 8.98
N GLU A 96 -8.59 1.96 9.51
CA GLU A 96 -8.99 3.37 9.64
C GLU A 96 -7.89 4.24 8.99
N LYS A 97 -7.58 5.40 9.58
CA LYS A 97 -6.57 6.32 9.04
C LYS A 97 -5.15 5.75 9.16
N THR A 98 -4.42 5.74 8.06
CA THR A 98 -3.02 5.32 8.03
C THR A 98 -2.14 6.37 7.36
N ASP A 99 -0.98 6.57 7.98
CA ASP A 99 0.21 7.22 7.43
C ASP A 99 1.30 6.13 7.46
N LEU A 100 1.89 5.81 6.31
CA LEU A 100 2.78 4.67 6.17
C LEU A 100 3.92 4.96 5.21
N GLU A 101 5.14 4.86 5.72
CA GLU A 101 6.36 4.76 4.92
C GLU A 101 6.91 3.34 5.01
N SER A 102 7.17 2.70 3.86
CA SER A 102 7.67 1.33 3.87
C SER A 102 8.65 1.00 2.76
N THR A 103 9.71 0.28 3.12
CA THR A 103 10.59 -0.40 2.17
C THR A 103 10.43 -1.90 2.33
N ALA A 104 10.00 -2.60 1.27
CA ALA A 104 9.83 -4.05 1.35
C ALA A 104 10.23 -4.84 0.10
N HIS A 105 10.67 -6.10 0.26
CA HIS A 105 10.81 -6.94 -0.94
C HIS A 105 9.43 -7.35 -1.47
N SER A 106 8.54 -7.82 -0.59
CA SER A 106 7.13 -8.06 -0.93
C SER A 106 6.23 -7.28 0.02
N PHE A 107 5.38 -6.43 -0.54
CA PHE A 107 4.40 -5.63 0.16
C PHE A 107 3.00 -6.11 -0.21
N ASN A 108 2.24 -6.63 0.76
CA ASN A 108 0.86 -7.05 0.56
C ASN A 108 -0.05 -6.45 1.62
N SER A 109 -0.89 -5.47 1.26
CA SER A 109 -1.68 -4.76 2.25
C SER A 109 -3.14 -4.56 1.85
N ILE A 110 -4.00 -4.46 2.86
CA ILE A 110 -5.41 -4.08 2.68
C ILE A 110 -5.67 -2.82 3.49
N PHE A 111 -6.08 -1.77 2.80
CA PHE A 111 -6.46 -0.48 3.38
C PHE A 111 -7.96 -0.28 3.21
N ARG A 112 -8.64 -0.02 4.33
CA ARG A 112 -10.11 0.09 4.34
C ARG A 112 -10.64 1.50 4.25
N GLU A 113 -9.95 2.47 4.82
CA GLU A 113 -10.41 3.86 4.95
C GLU A 113 -9.36 4.78 4.33
N LYS A 114 -9.05 5.91 4.98
CA LYS A 114 -8.10 6.89 4.47
C LYS A 114 -6.64 6.44 4.63
N THR A 115 -5.92 6.39 3.52
CA THR A 115 -4.48 6.09 3.50
C THR A 115 -3.68 7.22 2.88
N ASP A 116 -2.54 7.50 3.51
CA ASP A 116 -1.38 8.19 2.96
C ASP A 116 -0.24 7.15 2.98
N LEU A 117 0.38 6.87 1.83
CA LEU A 117 1.33 5.77 1.69
C LEU A 117 2.48 6.14 0.76
N GLU A 118 3.69 6.09 1.29
CA GLU A 118 4.93 6.09 0.53
C GLU A 118 5.56 4.68 0.61
N SER A 119 5.88 4.10 -0.54
CA SER A 119 6.45 2.75 -0.54
C SER A 119 7.46 2.46 -1.65
N SER A 120 8.51 1.74 -1.29
CA SER A 120 9.46 1.14 -2.22
C SER A 120 9.41 -0.38 -2.11
N ALA A 121 8.99 -1.08 -3.17
CA ALA A 121 8.89 -2.53 -3.12
C ALA A 121 9.28 -3.29 -4.38
N HIS A 122 9.85 -4.49 -4.25
CA HIS A 122 10.05 -5.32 -5.45
C HIS A 122 8.69 -5.80 -6.00
N SER A 123 7.82 -6.33 -5.13
CA SER A 123 6.44 -6.65 -5.48
C SER A 123 5.48 -5.92 -4.55
N PHE A 124 4.60 -5.11 -5.11
CA PHE A 124 3.56 -4.37 -4.41
C PHE A 124 2.20 -4.92 -4.81
N ASN A 125 1.45 -5.48 -3.85
CA ASN A 125 0.09 -5.97 -4.07
C ASN A 125 -0.87 -5.42 -3.02
N SER A 126 -1.74 -4.48 -3.39
CA SER A 126 -2.59 -3.84 -2.40
C SER A 126 -4.05 -3.68 -2.83
N ILE A 127 -4.93 -3.65 -1.83
CA ILE A 127 -6.34 -3.35 -2.02
C ILE A 127 -6.68 -2.11 -1.20
N PHE A 128 -7.14 -1.07 -1.89
CA PHE A 128 -7.58 0.19 -1.31
C PHE A 128 -9.09 0.32 -1.49
N ARG A 129 -9.81 0.54 -0.38
CA ARG A 129 -11.27 0.57 -0.38
C ARG A 129 -11.89 1.96 -0.45
N GLU A 130 -11.24 2.96 0.12
CA GLU A 130 -11.78 4.31 0.26
C GLU A 130 -10.76 5.31 -0.31
N LYS A 131 -10.53 6.45 0.36
CA LYS A 131 -9.62 7.49 -0.12
C LYS A 131 -8.16 7.09 0.05
N THR A 132 -7.39 7.16 -1.03
CA THR A 132 -5.94 6.89 -1.02
C THR A 132 -5.17 8.04 -1.66
N ASP A 133 -4.08 8.38 -1.01
CA ASP A 133 -2.93 9.14 -1.53
C ASP A 133 -1.75 8.16 -1.51
N LEU A 134 -1.09 7.95 -2.65
CA LEU A 134 -0.08 6.89 -2.80
C LEU A 134 1.06 7.33 -3.70
N GLU A 135 2.27 7.32 -3.14
CA GLU A 135 3.52 7.37 -3.89
C GLU A 135 4.20 6.01 -3.82
N SER A 136 4.58 5.44 -4.98
CA SER A 136 5.22 4.13 -4.97
C SER A 136 6.27 3.93 -6.06
N THR A 137 7.37 3.30 -5.68
CA THR A 137 8.34 2.73 -6.61
C THR A 137 8.30 1.21 -6.51
N ALA A 138 8.03 0.52 -7.62
CA ALA A 138 8.02 -0.94 -7.61
C ALA A 138 8.59 -1.62 -8.85
N HIS A 139 9.02 -2.88 -8.72
CA HIS A 139 9.28 -3.68 -9.91
C HIS A 139 7.95 -4.20 -10.50
N SER A 140 7.11 -4.80 -9.67
CA SER A 140 5.73 -5.17 -10.03
C SER A 140 4.74 -4.51 -9.10
N PHE A 141 3.83 -3.72 -9.68
CA PHE A 141 2.75 -3.06 -8.98
C PHE A 141 1.42 -3.66 -9.40
N ASN A 142 0.69 -4.28 -8.47
CA ASN A 142 -0.64 -4.85 -8.71
C ASN A 142 -1.64 -4.37 -7.67
N SER A 143 -2.56 -3.48 -8.05
CA SER A 143 -3.46 -2.88 -7.06
C SER A 143 -4.91 -2.80 -7.51
N ILE A 144 -5.82 -2.81 -6.53
CA ILE A 144 -7.24 -2.56 -6.75
C ILE A 144 -7.66 -1.37 -5.91
N PHE A 145 -8.15 -0.34 -6.59
CA PHE A 145 -8.67 0.88 -5.99
C PHE A 145 -10.19 0.94 -6.18
N ARG A 146 -10.93 1.08 -5.08
CA ARG A 146 -12.39 1.05 -5.11
C ARG A 146 -13.06 2.41 -5.19
N GLU A 147 -12.48 3.42 -4.56
CA GLU A 147 -13.07 4.76 -4.42
C GLU A 147 -12.07 5.80 -4.94
N LYS A 148 -11.98 6.96 -4.28
CA LYS A 148 -11.11 8.05 -4.72
C LYS A 148 -9.62 7.74 -4.54
N THR A 149 -8.85 7.85 -5.60
CA THR A 149 -7.40 7.66 -5.59
C THR A 149 -6.67 8.85 -6.19
N ASP A 150 -5.59 9.25 -5.53
CA ASP A 150 -4.48 10.05 -6.04
C ASP A 150 -3.25 9.14 -6.00
N LEU A 151 -2.58 8.96 -7.15
CA LEU A 151 -1.53 7.95 -7.28
C LEU A 151 -0.39 8.46 -8.17
N GLU A 152 0.80 8.51 -7.59
CA GLU A 152 2.06 8.65 -8.32
C GLU A 152 2.83 7.32 -8.24
N SER A 153 3.26 6.80 -9.39
CA SER A 153 3.99 5.53 -9.40
C SER A 153 5.06 5.39 -10.46
N THR A 154 6.20 4.83 -10.07
CA THR A 154 7.22 4.33 -10.99
C THR A 154 7.27 2.80 -10.90
N ALA A 155 6.93 2.10 -11.98
CA ALA A 155 6.91 0.64 -11.96
C ALA A 155 7.48 -0.02 -13.23
N HIS A 156 8.19 -1.14 -13.11
CA HIS A 156 8.53 -1.90 -14.32
C HIS A 156 7.26 -2.50 -14.95
N SER A 157 6.42 -3.13 -14.15
CA SER A 157 5.09 -3.60 -14.57
C SER A 157 4.01 -3.04 -13.66
N PHE A 158 3.09 -2.28 -14.22
CA PHE A 158 1.95 -1.68 -13.56
C PHE A 158 0.66 -2.36 -14.00
N ASN A 159 -0.04 -3.02 -13.07
CA ASN A 159 -1.33 -3.64 -13.33
C ASN A 159 -2.37 -3.20 -12.30
N SER A 160 -3.34 -2.38 -12.69
CA SER A 160 -4.29 -1.84 -11.72
C SER A 160 -5.74 -1.84 -12.18
N ILE A 161 -6.65 -1.93 -11.22
CA ILE A 161 -8.08 -1.76 -11.46
C ILE A 161 -8.59 -0.60 -10.62
N PHE A 162 -9.12 0.41 -11.29
CA PHE A 162 -9.73 1.59 -10.69
C PHE A 162 -11.24 1.55 -10.90
N ARG A 163 -11.99 1.63 -9.81
CA ARG A 163 -13.46 1.52 -9.86
C ARG A 163 -14.19 2.85 -9.91
N GLU A 164 -13.64 3.88 -9.30
CA GLU A 164 -14.29 5.19 -9.14
C GLU A 164 -13.32 6.28 -9.63
N LYS A 165 -13.34 7.46 -9.01
CA LYS A 165 -12.53 8.61 -9.42
C LYS A 165 -11.03 8.38 -9.17
N THR A 166 -10.24 8.49 -10.22
CA THR A 166 -8.77 8.41 -10.15
C THR A 166 -8.12 9.66 -10.73
N ASP A 167 -7.08 10.11 -10.04
CA ASP A 167 -6.00 10.95 -10.54
C ASP A 167 -4.73 10.09 -10.52
N LEU A 168 -4.05 9.94 -11.66
CA LEU A 168 -2.94 8.99 -11.81
C LEU A 168 -1.82 9.57 -12.65
N GLU A 169 -0.64 9.68 -12.05
CA GLU A 169 0.63 9.88 -12.73
C GLU A 169 1.46 8.59 -12.66
N SER A 170 1.94 8.11 -13.81
CA SER A 170 2.74 6.88 -13.81
C SER A 170 3.83 6.83 -14.87
N THR A 171 5.00 6.33 -14.47
CA THR A 171 6.06 5.91 -15.38
C THR A 171 6.25 4.41 -15.32
N SER A 172 6.14 3.73 -16.45
CA SER A 172 6.34 2.28 -16.47
C SER A 172 6.93 1.68 -17.73
N HIS A 173 7.39 0.43 -17.65
CA HIS A 173 7.72 -0.31 -18.88
C HIS A 173 6.46 -0.93 -19.50
N SER A 174 5.63 -1.58 -18.68
CA SER A 174 4.34 -2.15 -19.08
C SER A 174 3.23 -1.59 -18.19
N PHE A 175 2.27 -0.91 -18.81
CA PHE A 175 1.09 -0.36 -18.15
C PHE A 175 -0.15 -1.14 -18.60
N ASN A 176 -0.82 -1.83 -17.67
CA ASN A 176 -2.08 -2.52 -17.94
C ASN A 176 -3.15 -2.13 -16.93
N SER A 177 -4.14 -1.33 -17.33
CA SER A 177 -5.13 -0.83 -16.37
C SER A 177 -6.56 -0.91 -16.86
N ILE A 178 -7.48 -1.03 -15.91
CA ILE A 178 -8.92 -0.95 -16.16
C ILE A 178 -9.49 0.19 -15.33
N PHE A 179 -10.08 1.17 -16.01
CA PHE A 179 -10.75 2.31 -15.41
C PHE A 179 -12.25 2.20 -15.65
N ARG A 180 -13.02 2.22 -14.56
CA ARG A 180 -14.48 2.04 -14.63
C ARG A 180 -15.27 3.34 -14.67
N GLU A 181 -14.77 4.39 -14.04
CA GLU A 181 -15.46 5.66 -13.87
C GLU A 181 -14.53 6.80 -14.32
N LYS A 182 -14.71 8.00 -13.77
CA LYS A 182 -13.93 9.17 -14.16
C LYS A 182 -12.43 9.01 -13.86
N THR A 183 -11.60 9.25 -14.87
CA THR A 183 -10.14 9.21 -14.72
C THR A 183 -9.51 10.46 -15.31
N ASP A 184 -8.51 10.97 -14.59
CA ASP A 184 -7.46 11.87 -15.07
C ASP A 184 -6.16 11.05 -15.05
N LEU A 185 -5.48 10.94 -16.19
CA LEU A 185 -4.34 10.03 -16.36
C LEU A 185 -3.22 10.69 -17.15
N GLU A 186 -2.08 10.86 -16.50
CA GLU A 186 -0.80 11.14 -17.13
C GLU A 186 0.09 9.90 -17.07
N SER A 187 0.61 9.46 -18.21
CA SER A 187 1.46 8.26 -18.23
C SER A 187 2.56 8.25 -19.27
N THR A 188 3.73 7.77 -18.87
CA THR A 188 4.81 7.40 -19.77
C THR A 188 5.04 5.89 -19.70
N ALA A 189 4.84 5.18 -20.82
CA ALA A 189 4.96 3.73 -20.83
C ALA A 189 5.69 3.20 -22.07
N HIS A 190 6.47 2.11 -21.98
CA HIS A 190 6.93 1.45 -23.21
C HIS A 190 5.74 0.76 -23.92
N SER A 191 4.95 0.00 -23.17
CA SER A 191 3.70 -0.60 -23.64
C SER A 191 2.53 -0.15 -22.77
N PHE A 192 1.52 0.46 -23.37
CA PHE A 192 0.32 0.93 -22.70
C PHE A 192 -0.90 0.14 -23.19
N ASN A 193 -1.56 -0.58 -22.29
CA ASN A 193 -2.79 -1.32 -22.56
C ASN A 193 -3.88 -0.97 -21.55
N SER A 194 -4.91 -0.24 -21.97
CA SER A 194 -5.95 0.20 -21.02
C SER A 194 -7.37 0.04 -21.53
N ILE A 195 -8.29 -0.14 -20.59
CA ILE A 195 -9.74 -0.14 -20.87
C ILE A 195 -10.39 0.96 -20.04
N PHE A 196 -11.03 1.89 -20.72
CA PHE A 196 -11.76 3.01 -20.13
C PHE A 196 -13.25 2.83 -20.39
N ARG A 197 -14.04 2.80 -19.32
CA ARG A 197 -15.50 2.59 -19.42
C ARG A 197 -16.31 3.86 -19.46
N GLU A 198 -15.84 4.92 -18.83
CA GLU A 198 -16.55 6.19 -18.68
C GLU A 198 -15.60 7.35 -19.05
N LYS A 199 -15.97 8.58 -18.69
CA LYS A 199 -15.23 9.79 -19.07
C LYS A 199 -13.77 9.73 -18.61
N THR A 200 -12.86 9.94 -19.56
CA THR A 200 -11.41 9.98 -19.30
C THR A 200 -10.81 11.25 -19.90
N ASP A 201 -9.91 11.87 -19.15
CA ASP A 201 -8.89 12.81 -19.64
C ASP A 201 -7.56 12.04 -19.63
N LEU A 202 -6.91 11.92 -20.79
CA LEU A 202 -5.73 11.07 -20.95
C LEU A 202 -4.62 11.79 -21.69
N GLU A 203 -3.52 12.04 -20.97
CA GLU A 203 -2.23 12.40 -21.52
C GLU A 203 -1.27 11.19 -21.45
N SER A 204 -0.73 10.78 -22.59
CA SER A 204 0.21 9.65 -22.59
C SER A 204 1.29 9.70 -23.64
N THR A 205 2.48 9.25 -23.26
CA THR A 205 3.59 8.95 -24.17
C THR A 205 3.89 7.47 -24.13
N ALA A 206 3.77 6.78 -25.26
CA ALA A 206 4.09 5.36 -25.32
C ALA A 206 4.83 4.90 -26.58
N HIS A 207 5.59 3.81 -26.50
CA HIS A 207 6.09 3.19 -27.73
C HIS A 207 4.97 2.42 -28.44
N SER A 208 4.22 1.61 -27.70
CA SER A 208 3.01 0.92 -28.16
C SER A 208 1.81 1.28 -27.30
N PHE A 209 0.73 1.73 -27.93
CA PHE A 209 -0.50 2.14 -27.26
C PHE A 209 -1.68 1.32 -27.79
N ASN A 210 -2.33 0.57 -26.90
CA ASN A 210 -3.57 -0.17 -27.16
C ASN A 210 -4.64 0.21 -26.14
N SER A 211 -5.72 0.86 -26.56
CA SER A 211 -6.79 1.22 -25.63
C SER A 211 -8.19 0.94 -26.17
N ILE A 212 -9.11 0.67 -25.25
CA ILE A 212 -10.54 0.57 -25.55
C ILE A 212 -11.27 1.63 -24.75
N PHE A 213 -11.98 2.52 -25.44
CA PHE A 213 -12.81 3.57 -24.85
C PHE A 213 -14.28 3.28 -25.13
N ARG A 214 -15.13 3.37 -24.09
CA ARG A 214 -16.59 3.13 -24.22
C ARG A 214 -17.46 4.38 -24.17
N GLU A 215 -16.89 5.51 -23.75
CA GLU A 215 -17.60 6.79 -23.62
C GLU A 215 -16.65 7.91 -24.05
N LYS A 216 -17.14 9.15 -23.99
CA LYS A 216 -16.39 10.34 -24.42
C LYS A 216 -15.04 10.45 -23.70
N THR A 217 -13.98 10.62 -24.49
CA THR A 217 -12.59 10.74 -24.05
C THR A 217 -11.98 12.00 -24.64
N ASP A 218 -11.29 12.78 -23.81
CA ASP A 218 -10.37 13.82 -24.26
C ASP A 218 -8.97 13.16 -24.26
N LEU A 219 -8.38 12.98 -25.44
CA LEU A 219 -7.19 12.13 -25.64
C LEU A 219 -6.04 12.91 -26.28
N GLU A 220 -4.96 13.06 -25.52
CA GLU A 220 -3.67 13.56 -25.99
C GLU A 220 -2.62 12.44 -25.84
N SER A 221 -2.32 11.75 -26.93
CA SER A 221 -1.41 10.60 -26.88
C SER A 221 -0.39 10.62 -28.00
N THR A 222 0.88 10.48 -27.65
CA THR A 222 1.97 10.29 -28.61
C THR A 222 2.44 8.85 -28.56
N ALA A 223 2.31 8.12 -29.68
CA ALA A 223 2.85 6.77 -29.77
C ALA A 223 3.44 6.39 -31.13
N HIS A 224 4.45 5.51 -31.12
CA HIS A 224 5.02 4.96 -32.35
C HIS A 224 4.04 3.97 -33.02
N SER A 225 3.39 3.13 -32.22
CA SER A 225 2.28 2.27 -32.63
C SER A 225 1.04 2.60 -31.83
N PHE A 226 -0.06 2.93 -32.50
CA PHE A 226 -1.29 3.40 -31.87
C PHE A 226 -2.51 2.61 -32.37
N ASN A 227 -3.19 1.93 -31.47
CA ASN A 227 -4.39 1.16 -31.74
C ASN A 227 -5.46 1.46 -30.68
N SER A 228 -6.49 2.20 -31.07
CA SER A 228 -7.58 2.56 -30.16
C SER A 228 -8.93 2.16 -30.73
N ILE A 229 -9.75 1.54 -29.90
CA ILE A 229 -11.13 1.17 -30.23
C ILE A 229 -12.07 2.08 -29.44
N PHE A 230 -12.85 2.91 -30.14
CA PHE A 230 -13.93 3.70 -29.56
C PHE A 230 -15.25 2.98 -29.81
N ARG A 231 -15.93 2.57 -28.74
CA ARG A 231 -17.28 2.00 -28.79
C ARG A 231 -18.26 3.02 -28.24
N GLU A 232 -19.00 3.68 -29.10
CA GLU A 232 -20.12 4.52 -28.66
C GLU A 232 -21.29 3.65 -28.20
N LYS A 233 -22.06 4.10 -27.20
CA LYS A 233 -23.35 3.49 -26.86
C LYS A 233 -24.26 3.65 -28.08
N ASP A 234 -24.62 2.54 -28.73
CA ASP A 234 -25.81 2.50 -29.58
C ASP A 234 -27.00 2.94 -28.70
N SER A 235 -27.62 4.06 -29.08
CA SER A 235 -28.75 4.73 -28.42
C SER A 235 -29.97 3.86 -28.22
#